data_AF-A0A969VGG6-F1
#
_entry.id   AF-A0A969VGG6-F1
#
_cell.length_a   1.000
_cell.length_b   1.000
_cell.length_c   1.000
_cell.angle_alpha   90.00
_cell.angle_beta   90.00
_cell.angle_gamma   90.00
#
_symmetry.space_group_name_H-M   'P 1'
#
loop_
_entity.id
_entity.type
_entity.pdbx_description
1 polymer ?
#
loop_
_entity_poly.entity_id
_entity_poly.type
_entity_poly.pdbx_seq_one_letter_code
_entity_poly.pdbx_strand_id
1 'polypeptide(L)'
;MNAYKPKLFWSKERIMEVYLNSIEMGDGIYGAEAAAQHWFKKSAANLTKHDAASIAAILPSPRRYKAVNSSAYVNKRKTKPSE
;
A
#
# COMPACT_ATOMS: atom_id res chain seq x y z
N MET A 1 -17.73 -29.21 2.21
CA MET A 1 -17.79 -27.79 1.81
C MET A 1 -17.06 -26.98 2.87
N ASN A 2 -15.83 -26.55 2.60
CA ASN A 2 -14.94 -25.99 3.62
C ASN A 2 -15.09 -24.47 3.77
N ALA A 3 -15.03 -24.02 5.01
CA ALA A 3 -15.46 -22.71 5.50
C ALA A 3 -14.62 -21.53 4.97
N TYR A 4 -15.23 -20.67 4.16
CA TYR A 4 -14.69 -19.36 3.79
C TYR A 4 -14.96 -18.32 4.89
N LYS A 5 -14.23 -18.38 6.01
CA LYS A 5 -14.17 -17.29 7.00
C LYS A 5 -12.74 -17.11 7.53
N PRO A 6 -11.82 -16.50 6.76
CA PRO A 6 -10.46 -16.20 7.25
C PRO A 6 -10.46 -15.35 8.54
N LYS A 7 -11.49 -14.52 8.73
CA LYS A 7 -11.71 -13.71 9.94
C LYS A 7 -11.92 -14.53 11.23
N LEU A 8 -12.22 -15.83 11.12
CA LEU A 8 -12.43 -16.72 12.27
C LEU A 8 -11.12 -17.27 12.86
N PHE A 9 -10.02 -17.23 12.09
CA PHE A 9 -8.76 -17.88 12.47
C PHE A 9 -7.57 -16.91 12.49
N TRP A 10 -7.63 -15.78 11.78
CA TRP A 10 -6.55 -14.79 11.74
C TRP A 10 -6.98 -13.45 12.32
N SER A 11 -6.06 -12.78 13.02
CA SER A 11 -6.25 -11.42 13.49
C SER A 11 -6.32 -10.44 12.31
N LYS A 12 -6.86 -9.23 12.55
CA LYS A 12 -6.94 -8.19 11.52
C LYS A 12 -5.55 -7.80 10.99
N GLU A 13 -4.58 -7.77 11.89
CA GLU A 13 -3.18 -7.45 11.61
C GLU A 13 -2.58 -8.51 10.68
N ARG A 14 -2.81 -9.79 10.96
CA ARG A 14 -2.30 -10.88 10.11
C ARG A 14 -2.93 -10.87 8.72
N ILE A 15 -4.25 -10.60 8.64
CA ILE A 15 -4.94 -10.44 7.36
C ILE A 15 -4.33 -9.29 6.57
N MET A 16 -4.07 -8.16 7.22
CA MET A 16 -3.49 -6.98 6.57
C MET A 16 -2.04 -7.22 6.14
N GLU A 17 -1.23 -7.89 6.95
CA GLU A 17 0.16 -8.24 6.63
C GLU A 17 0.23 -9.13 5.38
N VAL A 18 -0.58 -10.19 5.34
CA VAL A 18 -0.62 -11.10 4.18
C VAL A 18 -1.13 -10.36 2.95
N TYR A 19 -2.17 -9.54 3.10
CA TYR A 19 -2.71 -8.72 2.01
C TYR A 19 -1.64 -7.78 1.45
N LEU A 20 -1.01 -6.96 2.29
CA LEU A 20 -0.02 -5.98 1.89
C LEU A 20 1.22 -6.61 1.26
N ASN A 21 1.59 -7.84 1.63
CA ASN A 21 2.70 -8.55 1.01
C ASN A 21 2.36 -9.25 -0.31
N SER A 22 1.07 -9.39 -0.63
CA SER A 22 0.61 -10.09 -1.85
C SER A 22 0.21 -9.16 -2.99
N ILE A 23 -0.02 -7.87 -2.72
CA ILE A 23 -0.47 -6.92 -3.75
C ILE A 23 0.70 -6.29 -4.52
N GLU A 24 0.44 -6.03 -5.81
CA GLU A 24 1.35 -5.27 -6.68
C GLU A 24 1.24 -3.76 -6.37
N MET A 25 2.37 -3.11 -6.13
CA MET A 25 2.50 -1.70 -5.75
C MET A 25 3.33 -0.89 -6.77
N GLY A 26 3.50 -1.46 -7.96
CA GLY A 26 4.20 -0.93 -9.13
C GLY A 26 4.58 -2.09 -10.04
N ASP A 27 5.10 -1.82 -11.24
CA ASP A 27 5.35 -2.89 -12.22
C ASP A 27 6.36 -3.93 -11.71
N GLY A 28 5.88 -5.13 -11.37
CA GLY A 28 6.72 -6.18 -10.79
C GLY A 28 7.09 -5.97 -9.31
N ILE A 29 6.50 -5.00 -8.62
CA ILE A 29 6.86 -4.64 -7.24
C ILE A 29 5.78 -5.17 -6.29
N TYR A 30 6.12 -6.18 -5.49
CA TYR A 30 5.18 -6.83 -4.58
C TYR A 30 5.62 -6.65 -3.14
N GLY A 31 4.67 -6.28 -2.29
CA GLY A 31 4.90 -6.14 -0.86
C GLY A 31 5.38 -4.78 -0.40
N ALA A 32 5.12 -4.50 0.88
CA ALA A 32 5.33 -3.19 1.48
C ALA A 32 6.82 -2.80 1.53
N GLU A 33 7.73 -3.74 1.80
CA GLU A 33 9.18 -3.48 1.82
C GLU A 33 9.71 -3.15 0.42
N ALA A 34 9.36 -3.95 -0.59
CA ALA A 34 9.78 -3.69 -1.97
C ALA A 34 9.26 -2.32 -2.46
N ALA A 35 8.02 -1.97 -2.12
CA ALA A 35 7.45 -0.67 -2.43
C ALA A 35 8.18 0.48 -1.72
N ALA A 36 8.50 0.33 -0.43
CA ALA A 36 9.25 1.32 0.34
C ALA A 36 10.63 1.59 -0.26
N GLN A 37 11.34 0.53 -0.64
CA GLN A 37 12.67 0.62 -1.25
C GLN A 37 12.61 1.18 -2.67
N HIS A 38 11.60 0.80 -3.44
CA HIS A 38 11.44 1.29 -4.81
C HIS A 38 11.12 2.79 -4.83
N TRP A 39 10.09 3.20 -4.09
CA TRP A 39 9.54 4.56 -4.14
C TRP A 39 10.28 5.55 -3.25
N PHE A 40 10.76 5.14 -2.07
CA PHE A 40 11.30 6.07 -1.08
C PHE A 40 12.76 5.80 -0.69
N LYS A 41 13.36 4.70 -1.16
CA LYS A 41 14.72 4.26 -0.79
C LYS A 41 14.89 4.11 0.72
N LYS A 42 13.84 3.63 1.39
CA LYS A 42 13.77 3.39 2.84
C LYS A 42 13.26 1.97 3.08
N SER A 43 13.61 1.42 4.24
CA SER A 43 12.87 0.27 4.77
C SER A 43 11.42 0.66 5.07
N ALA A 44 10.49 -0.28 4.93
CA ALA A 44 9.09 -0.09 5.30
C ALA A 44 8.93 0.34 6.76
N ALA A 45 9.79 -0.15 7.66
CA ALA A 45 9.80 0.25 9.07
C ALA A 45 10.14 1.75 9.28
N ASN A 46 10.81 2.38 8.32
CA ASN A 46 11.23 3.78 8.36
C ASN A 46 10.32 4.70 7.53
N LEU A 47 9.19 4.19 7.00
CA LEU A 47 8.23 5.01 6.30
C LEU A 47 7.52 5.96 7.25
N THR A 48 7.39 7.22 6.84
CA THR A 48 6.49 8.14 7.52
C THR A 48 5.03 7.78 7.18
N LYS A 49 4.07 8.26 7.99
CA LYS A 49 2.63 8.11 7.68
C LYS A 49 2.29 8.63 6.28
N HIS A 50 2.94 9.70 5.84
CA HIS A 50 2.74 10.28 4.53
C HIS A 50 3.31 9.42 3.40
N ASP A 51 4.47 8.78 3.60
CA ASP A 51 5.06 7.87 2.61
C ASP A 51 4.15 6.65 2.42
N ALA A 52 3.69 6.05 3.53
CA ALA A 52 2.75 4.92 3.52
C ALA A 52 1.42 5.27 2.85
N ALA A 53 0.84 6.45 3.16
CA ALA A 53 -0.39 6.92 2.53
C ALA A 53 -0.22 7.13 1.02
N SER A 54 0.96 7.56 0.57
CA SER A 54 1.26 7.74 -0.85
C SER A 54 1.31 6.40 -1.61
N ILE A 55 1.85 5.35 -0.98
CA ILE A 55 1.82 3.98 -1.54
C ILE A 55 0.38 3.45 -1.58
N ALA A 56 -0.40 3.64 -0.51
CA ALA A 56 -1.80 3.22 -0.47
C ALA A 56 -2.65 3.91 -1.56
N ALA A 57 -2.36 5.18 -1.86
CA ALA A 57 -3.09 5.96 -2.86
C ALA A 57 -2.90 5.46 -4.31
N ILE A 58 -1.82 4.72 -4.60
CA ILE A 58 -1.56 4.19 -5.96
C ILE A 58 -2.19 2.82 -6.21
N LEU A 59 -2.63 2.11 -5.17
CA LEU A 59 -3.20 0.76 -5.27
C LEU A 59 -4.39 0.59 -6.25
N PRO A 60 -5.23 1.61 -6.53
CA PRO A 60 -6.26 1.47 -7.57
C PRO A 60 -5.70 1.28 -8.98
N SER A 61 -4.48 1.75 -9.25
CA SER A 61 -3.80 1.57 -10.53
C SER A 61 -2.28 1.70 -10.38
N PRO A 62 -1.61 0.72 -9.73
CA PRO A 62 -0.23 0.84 -9.27
C PRO A 62 0.78 0.91 -10.41
N ARG A 63 0.42 0.44 -11.61
CA ARG A 63 1.22 0.57 -12.84
C ARG A 63 1.11 1.95 -13.50
N ARG A 64 0.05 2.71 -13.19
CA ARG A 64 -0.23 4.03 -13.80
C ARG A 64 0.14 5.19 -12.88
N TYR A 65 0.01 5.00 -11.56
CA TYR A 65 0.26 6.04 -10.58
C TYR A 65 1.62 5.89 -9.91
N LYS A 66 2.24 7.01 -9.52
CA LYS A 66 3.54 7.04 -8.84
C LYS A 66 3.38 7.48 -7.40
N ALA A 67 4.02 6.76 -6.46
CA ALA A 67 3.94 7.07 -5.03
C ALA A 67 4.86 8.24 -4.62
N VAL A 68 5.95 8.46 -5.35
CA VAL A 68 6.84 9.64 -5.26
C VAL A 68 6.68 10.52 -6.49
N ASN A 69 7.02 11.80 -6.34
CA ASN A 69 6.85 12.84 -7.37
C ASN A 69 5.42 12.85 -7.91
N SER A 70 4.48 12.97 -6.98
CA SER A 70 3.05 13.07 -7.23
C SER A 70 2.77 14.16 -8.27
N SER A 71 2.29 13.76 -9.46
CA SER A 71 1.58 14.69 -10.34
C SER A 71 0.41 15.31 -9.54
N ALA A 72 -0.10 16.46 -10.00
CA ALA A 72 -1.18 17.21 -9.33
C ALA A 72 -2.36 16.34 -8.83
N TYR A 73 -2.60 15.17 -9.44
CA TYR A 73 -3.58 14.17 -9.03
C TYR A 73 -3.35 13.54 -7.64
N VAL A 74 -2.11 13.11 -7.33
CA VAL A 74 -1.82 12.42 -6.05
C VAL A 74 -1.79 13.41 -4.89
N ASN A 75 -1.39 14.67 -5.13
CA ASN A 75 -1.50 15.74 -4.13
C ASN A 75 -2.97 16.05 -3.77
N LYS A 76 -3.90 15.95 -4.72
CA LYS A 76 -5.33 16.19 -4.48
C LYS A 76 -6.02 15.10 -3.63
N ARG A 77 -5.48 13.89 -3.57
CA ARG A 77 -6.00 12.81 -2.69
C ARG A 77 -5.41 12.84 -1.28
N LYS A 78 -4.26 13.48 -1.08
CA LYS A 78 -3.63 13.64 0.24
C LYS A 78 -4.40 14.56 1.18
N THR A 79 -5.28 15.41 0.65
CA THR A 79 -5.95 16.48 1.39
C THR A 79 -7.46 16.29 1.60
N LYS A 80 -8.06 15.16 1.19
CA LYS A 80 -9.46 14.89 1.54
C LYS A 80 -9.53 14.28 2.95
N PRO A 81 -10.13 14.95 3.94
CA PRO A 81 -10.55 14.29 5.17
C PRO A 81 -11.64 13.27 4.78
N SER A 82 -11.54 12.06 5.31
CA SER A 82 -12.69 11.15 5.37
C SER A 82 -13.71 11.78 6.31
N GLU A 83 -14.86 12.19 5.76
CA GLU A 83 -16.10 12.34 6.54
C GLU A 83 -16.53 11.00 7.15
#